data_AF-A0A957TA67-F1
#
_entry.id   AF-A0A957TA67-F1
#
_cell.length_a   1.000
_cell.length_b   1.000
_cell.length_c   1.000
_cell.angle_alpha   90.00
_cell.angle_beta   90.00
_cell.angle_gamma   90.00
#
_symmetry.space_group_name_H-M   'P 1'
#
loop_
_entity.id
_entity.type
_entity.pdbx_description
1 polymer ?
#
loop_
_entity_poly.entity_id
_entity_poly.type
_entity_poly.pdbx_seq_one_letter_code
_entity_poly.pdbx_strand_id
1 'polypeptide(L)' 'MTNEAIRQTLIEKISALPAQIAALTTGLSSDELTTAYIPGEWTVAQNVHHLADSHMNSYI' A
#
# COMPACT_ATOMS: atom_id res chain seq x y z
N MET A 1 -12.69 -12.52 -20.97
CA MET A 1 -11.45 -11.72 -20.98
C MET A 1 -10.29 -12.62 -21.35
N THR A 2 -9.32 -12.14 -22.14
CA THR A 2 -8.10 -12.90 -22.47
C THR A 2 -7.11 -12.86 -21.30
N ASN A 3 -6.16 -13.79 -21.25
CA ASN A 3 -5.08 -13.78 -20.25
C ASN A 3 -4.24 -12.50 -20.31
N GLU A 4 -4.06 -11.94 -21.51
CA GLU A 4 -3.36 -10.67 -21.71
C GLU A 4 -4.10 -9.48 -21.09
N ALA A 5 -5.43 -9.41 -21.29
CA ALA A 5 -6.25 -8.37 -20.68
C ALA A 5 -6.26 -8.47 -19.14
N ILE A 6 -6.30 -9.69 -18.60
CA ILE A 6 -6.20 -9.94 -17.15
C ILE A 6 -4.84 -9.47 -16.63
N ARG A 7 -3.74 -9.86 -17.30
CA ARG A 7 -2.38 -9.45 -16.92
C ARG A 7 -2.25 -7.93 -16.92
N GLN A 8 -2.73 -7.26 -17.96
CA GLN A 8 -2.68 -5.80 -18.05
C GLN A 8 -3.46 -5.12 -16.90
N THR A 9 -4.67 -5.62 -16.61
CA THR A 9 -5.48 -5.13 -15.48
C THR A 9 -4.77 -5.29 -14.13
N LEU A 10 -4.06 -6.41 -13.93
CA LEU A 10 -3.32 -6.65 -12.68
C LEU A 10 -2.11 -5.71 -12.55
N ILE A 11 -1.39 -5.45 -13.64
CA ILE A 11 -0.27 -4.48 -13.67
C ILE A 11 -0.78 -3.08 -13.29
N GLU A 12 -1.90 -2.66 -13.86
CA GLU A 12 -2.52 -1.35 -13.56
C GLU A 12 -2.96 -1.23 -12.10
N LYS A 13 -3.47 -2.31 -11.50
CA LYS A 13 -3.82 -2.31 -10.07
C LYS A 13 -2.60 -2.13 -9.17
N ILE A 14 -1.50 -2.83 -9.47
CA ILE A 14 -0.26 -2.72 -8.69
C ILE A 14 0.33 -1.31 -8.84
N SER A 15 0.33 -0.74 -10.06
CA SER A 15 0.88 0.59 -10.30
C SER A 15 0.05 1.72 -9.70
N ALA A 16 -1.26 1.54 -9.53
CA ALA A 16 -2.15 2.54 -8.93
C ALA A 16 -2.06 2.60 -7.39
N LEU A 17 -1.67 1.50 -6.73
CA LEU A 17 -1.69 1.40 -5.27
C LEU A 17 -0.91 2.52 -4.54
N PRO A 18 0.32 2.90 -4.94
CA PRO A 18 1.06 3.96 -4.24
C PRO A 18 0.33 5.30 -4.20
N ALA A 19 -0.31 5.71 -5.30
CA ALA A 19 -1.07 6.95 -5.36
C ALA A 19 -2.32 6.90 -4.48
N GLN A 20 -3.00 5.75 -4.41
CA GLN A 20 -4.16 5.54 -3.54
C GLN A 20 -3.77 5.63 -2.06
N ILE A 21 -2.66 5.00 -1.67
CA ILE A 21 -2.14 5.07 -0.30
C ILE A 21 -1.74 6.50 0.06
N ALA A 22 -1.08 7.23 -0.85
CA ALA A 22 -0.73 8.63 -0.64
C ALA A 22 -1.97 9.50 -0.42
N ALA A 23 -3.01 9.33 -1.24
CA ALA A 23 -4.26 10.08 -1.10
C ALA A 23 -4.95 9.82 0.26
N LEU A 24 -4.91 8.57 0.76
CA LEU A 24 -5.50 8.19 2.04
C LEU A 24 -4.68 8.68 3.25
N THR A 25 -3.38 8.91 3.09
CA THR A 25 -2.47 9.22 4.21
C THR A 25 -2.05 10.68 4.28
N THR A 26 -2.18 11.46 3.19
CA THR A 26 -1.74 12.87 3.11
C THR A 26 -2.39 13.77 4.17
N GLY A 27 -3.61 13.47 4.60
CA GLY A 27 -4.33 14.26 5.60
C GLY A 27 -4.09 13.85 7.05
N LEU A 28 -3.34 12.77 7.30
CA LEU A 28 -3.14 12.24 8.65
C LEU A 28 -2.00 12.97 9.36
N SER A 29 -2.23 13.30 10.62
CA SER A 29 -1.19 13.77 11.54
C SER A 29 -0.19 12.66 11.88
N SER A 30 0.95 13.04 12.45
CA SER A 30 1.94 12.07 12.94
C SER A 30 1.36 11.13 14.00
N ASP A 31 0.51 11.63 14.88
CA ASP A 31 -0.14 10.81 15.92
C ASP A 31 -1.10 9.79 15.28
N GLU A 32 -1.90 10.19 14.29
CA GLU A 32 -2.79 9.27 13.57
C GLU A 32 -2.01 8.22 12.76
N LEU A 33 -0.87 8.59 12.17
CA LEU A 33 -0.02 7.66 11.43
C LEU A 33 0.64 6.61 12.34
N THR A 34 0.90 6.97 13.60
CA THR A 34 1.62 6.14 14.57
C THR A 34 0.72 5.50 15.62
N THR A 35 -0.58 5.77 15.58
CA THR A 35 -1.56 5.11 16.45
C THR A 35 -1.91 3.74 15.87
N ALA A 36 -1.71 2.69 16.66
CA ALA A 36 -2.21 1.36 16.33
C ALA A 36 -3.72 1.30 16.60
N TYR A 37 -4.51 0.97 15.58
CA TYR A 37 -5.97 0.82 15.73
C TYR A 37 -6.34 -0.28 16.73
N ILE A 38 -5.57 -1.38 16.74
CA ILE A 38 -5.66 -2.47 17.71
C ILE A 38 -4.36 -2.48 18.52
N PRO A 39 -4.41 -2.52 19.87
CA PRO A 39 -3.21 -2.59 20.69
C PRO A 39 -2.32 -3.80 20.31
N GLY A 40 -1.05 -3.53 20.03
CA GLY A 40 -0.06 -4.54 19.65
C GLY A 40 0.02 -4.85 18.15
N GLU A 41 -0.91 -4.33 17.35
CA GLU A 41 -0.87 -4.42 15.88
C GLU A 41 -0.07 -3.28 15.25
N TRP A 42 0.07 -3.33 13.93
CA TRP A 42 0.80 -2.32 13.17
C TRP A 42 0.08 -0.97 13.09
N THR A 43 0.88 0.08 13.14
CA THR A 43 0.44 1.44 12.83
C THR A 43 0.22 1.61 11.32
N VAL A 44 -0.46 2.69 10.92
CA VAL A 44 -0.61 3.03 9.50
C VAL A 44 0.76 3.16 8.84
N ALA A 45 1.70 3.85 9.48
CA ALA A 45 3.06 4.04 8.96
C ALA A 45 3.82 2.71 8.76
N GLN A 46 3.64 1.73 9.67
CA GLN A 46 4.25 0.40 9.55
C GLN A 46 3.64 -0.41 8.41
N ASN A 47 2.31 -0.38 8.26
CA ASN A 47 1.63 -1.00 7.12
C ASN A 47 2.13 -0.43 5.78
N VAL A 48 2.26 0.90 5.67
CA VAL A 48 2.76 1.56 4.46
C VAL A 48 4.21 1.16 4.15
N HIS A 49 5.09 1.12 5.15
CA HIS A 49 6.46 0.63 4.97
C HIS A 49 6.49 -0.81 4.48
N HIS A 50 5.70 -1.70 5.10
CA HIS A 50 5.67 -3.11 4.71
C HIS A 50 5.17 -3.30 3.26
N LEU A 51 4.18 -2.52 2.82
CA LEU A 51 3.72 -2.53 1.43
C LEU A 51 4.83 -2.12 0.45
N ALA A 52 5.60 -1.08 0.80
CA ALA A 52 6.73 -0.64 -0.02
C ALA A 52 7.80 -1.75 -0.12
N ASP A 53 8.19 -2.35 1.01
CA ASP A 53 9.17 -3.43 1.05
C ASP A 53 8.72 -4.66 0.24
N SER A 54 7.46 -5.07 0.41
CA SER A 54 6.87 -6.20 -0.33
C SER A 54 6.84 -5.95 -1.84
N HIS A 55 6.48 -4.74 -2.26
CA HIS A 55 6.50 -4.35 -3.67
C HIS A 55 7.91 -4.38 -4.25
N MET A 56 8.91 -3.86 -3.53
CA MET A 56 10.31 -3.91 -3.97
C MET A 56 10.82 -5.34 -4.05
N ASN A 57 10.55 -6.18 -3.05
CA ASN A 57 10.95 -7.59 -3.02
C ASN A 57 10.30 -8.42 -4.14
N SER A 58 9.17 -7.98 -4.69
CA SER A 58 8.53 -8.69 -5.82
C SER A 58 9.33 -8.58 -7.13
N TYR A 59 10.33 -7.69 -7.20
CA TYR A 59 11.22 -7.53 -8.35
C TYR A 59 12.62 -8.11 -8.14
N ILE A 60 12.94 -8.56 -6.92
CA ILE A 60 14.26 -9.05 -6.52
C ILE A 60 14.31 -10.58 -6.62
#